data_AF-A0A7R9VQK7-F1
#
_entry.id   AF-A0A7R9VQK7-F1
#
_cell.length_a   1.000
_cell.length_b   1.000
_cell.length_c   1.000
_cell.angle_alpha   90.00
_cell.angle_beta   90.00
_cell.angle_gamma   90.00
#
_symmetry.space_group_name_H-M   'P 1'
#
loop_
_entity.id
_entity.type
_entity.pdbx_description
1 polymer ?
#
loop_
_entity_poly.entity_id
_entity_poly.type
_entity_poly.pdbx_seq_one_letter_code
_entity_poly.pdbx_strand_id
1 'polypeptide(L)'
;MGWLLLGLTDLAARHACGADLAARHVSGLAGAAADCTEDGAWAWLTGGAAKREAAAAAARLLCRAHLLTSTRAVLAYDLTLGSLGLWLTLSAARGFAGHSRVVNDASGALDAHATVTVSEMHEHLFYQGLNLCQITFLHLMHGLPGLAARLAALGVVTAPWLLRSHFPVNRFSDNYRGKPVTLTRVMYRVKKYQYLLYKHCLLHGLNVCVALSGVALPTAPHFRLYWLSLNAAYVLEFFLQTLVKMRHMRQSTMLALNQLLMLITTAPALRLIASEVSLPAAALSAALNVASSRGGRWKELRNVALTTGAAALWRAMPPVRAV
;
A
#
# COMPACT_ATOMS: atom_id res chain seq x y z
N MET A 1 20.39 -9.28 10.48
CA MET A 1 19.28 -9.09 11.42
C MET A 1 19.59 -8.05 12.50
N GLY A 2 20.75 -8.07 13.17
CA GLY A 2 21.09 -7.04 14.17
C GLY A 2 21.14 -5.59 13.65
N TRP A 3 21.49 -5.39 12.38
CA TRP A 3 21.77 -4.06 11.82
C TRP A 3 20.53 -3.20 11.46
N LEU A 4 19.39 -3.83 11.15
CA LEU A 4 18.14 -3.11 10.86
C LEU A 4 17.45 -2.64 12.15
N LEU A 5 17.69 -3.34 13.26
CA LEU A 5 17.29 -2.93 14.61
C LEU A 5 18.29 -1.90 15.19
N LEU A 6 19.60 -2.08 14.99
CA LEU A 6 20.63 -1.10 15.39
C LEU A 6 20.48 0.25 14.65
N GLY A 7 20.08 0.22 13.38
CA GLY A 7 19.81 1.44 12.60
C GLY A 7 18.54 2.18 13.02
N LEU A 8 17.61 1.52 13.71
CA LEU A 8 16.42 2.15 14.30
C LEU A 8 16.70 2.70 15.71
N THR A 9 17.65 2.11 16.45
CA THR A 9 18.05 2.59 17.79
C THR A 9 19.08 3.72 17.76
N ASP A 10 20.03 3.73 16.83
CA ASP A 10 21.02 4.83 16.67
C ASP A 10 20.37 6.13 16.13
N LEU A 11 19.18 6.01 15.53
CA LEU A 11 18.41 7.11 14.94
C LEU A 11 17.68 7.97 16.00
N ALA A 12 17.42 7.42 17.19
CA ALA A 12 16.89 8.19 18.31
C ALA A 12 17.91 9.19 18.89
N ALA A 13 19.21 8.99 18.61
CA ALA A 13 20.30 9.78 19.19
C ALA A 13 20.73 11.00 18.34
N ARG A 14 20.27 11.13 17.09
CA ARG A 14 20.78 12.16 16.16
C ARG A 14 19.68 13.07 15.61
N HIS A 15 18.98 13.75 16.52
CA HIS A 15 18.12 14.89 16.24
C HIS A 15 18.93 16.19 16.28
N ALA A 16 19.38 16.70 15.14
CA ALA A 16 19.62 18.14 14.92
C ALA A 16 19.97 18.43 13.45
N CYS A 17 19.41 19.53 12.93
CA CYS A 17 19.84 20.31 11.76
C CYS A 17 19.10 20.12 10.41
N GLY A 18 18.21 21.07 10.10
CA GLY A 18 18.35 21.97 8.95
C GLY A 18 17.62 21.65 7.64
N ALA A 19 16.71 22.53 7.19
CA ALA A 19 15.72 22.35 6.12
C ALA A 19 16.16 22.72 4.68
N ASP A 20 17.43 22.97 4.39
CA ASP A 20 17.87 23.54 3.08
C ASP A 20 18.24 22.48 2.01
N LEU A 21 18.06 21.19 2.31
CA LEU A 21 18.53 20.07 1.47
C LEU A 21 17.48 19.49 0.51
N ALA A 22 16.20 19.88 0.64
CA ALA A 22 15.09 19.22 -0.04
C ALA A 22 15.07 19.46 -1.57
N ALA A 23 15.46 20.65 -2.03
CA ALA A 23 15.45 21.01 -3.45
C ALA A 23 16.57 20.34 -4.26
N ARG A 24 17.73 20.07 -3.66
CA ARG A 24 18.88 19.44 -4.34
C ARG A 24 18.76 17.91 -4.44
N HIS A 25 17.84 17.28 -3.69
CA HIS A 25 17.72 15.82 -3.64
C HIS A 25 16.64 15.23 -4.55
N VAL A 26 15.61 16.00 -4.92
CA VAL A 26 14.61 15.57 -5.93
C VAL A 26 15.31 15.35 -7.28
N SER A 27 16.28 16.20 -7.64
CA SER A 27 17.11 16.04 -8.83
C SER A 27 18.06 14.83 -8.76
N GLY A 28 18.56 14.49 -7.56
CA GLY A 28 19.41 13.32 -7.35
C GLY A 28 18.66 11.98 -7.42
N LEU A 29 17.40 11.94 -6.95
CA LEU A 29 16.52 10.77 -7.08
C LEU A 29 16.09 10.51 -8.53
N ALA A 30 15.86 11.57 -9.31
CA ALA A 30 15.63 11.44 -10.75
C ALA A 30 16.88 10.96 -11.50
N GLY A 31 18.08 11.41 -11.10
CA GLY A 31 19.35 10.94 -11.63
C GLY A 31 19.65 9.46 -11.32
N ALA A 32 19.39 9.01 -10.08
CA ALA A 32 19.58 7.62 -9.68
C ALA A 32 18.58 6.65 -10.33
N ALA A 33 17.37 7.12 -10.69
CA ALA A 33 16.40 6.35 -11.44
C ALA A 33 16.74 6.24 -12.94
N ALA A 34 17.53 7.17 -13.47
CA ALA A 34 17.96 7.21 -14.88
C ALA A 34 19.15 6.28 -15.18
N ASP A 35 19.97 5.94 -14.17
CA ASP A 35 21.20 5.12 -14.32
C ASP A 35 21.00 3.61 -14.08
N CYS A 36 19.75 3.14 -14.00
CA CYS A 36 19.43 1.72 -13.90
C CYS A 36 19.56 1.00 -15.24
N THR A 37 20.79 0.81 -15.72
CA THR A 37 21.10 -0.31 -16.63
C THR A 37 20.96 -1.62 -15.85
N GLU A 38 20.53 -2.71 -16.51
CA GLU A 38 20.30 -4.00 -15.84
C GLU A 38 21.52 -4.44 -15.00
N ASP A 39 22.73 -4.29 -15.52
CA ASP A 39 23.98 -4.68 -14.83
C ASP A 39 24.32 -3.80 -13.61
N GLY A 40 24.02 -2.49 -13.65
CA GLY A 40 24.25 -1.58 -12.53
C GLY A 40 23.30 -1.80 -11.36
N ALA A 41 22.04 -2.13 -11.66
CA ALA A 41 21.05 -2.49 -10.64
C ALA A 41 21.42 -3.79 -9.91
N TRP A 42 21.99 -4.78 -10.61
CA TRP A 42 22.43 -6.05 -10.00
C TRP A 42 23.66 -5.90 -9.11
N ALA A 43 24.66 -5.11 -9.51
CA ALA A 43 25.83 -4.82 -8.68
C ALA A 43 25.45 -4.05 -7.40
N TRP A 44 24.50 -3.12 -7.51
CA TRP A 44 23.93 -2.38 -6.37
C TRP A 44 23.13 -3.29 -5.41
N LEU A 45 22.42 -4.30 -5.91
CA LEU A 45 21.61 -5.21 -5.09
C LEU A 45 22.40 -6.34 -4.42
N THR A 46 23.59 -6.68 -4.91
CA THR A 46 24.37 -7.84 -4.42
C THR A 46 25.51 -7.45 -3.46
N GLY A 47 26.01 -6.21 -3.53
CA GLY A 47 27.06 -5.70 -2.65
C GLY A 47 26.62 -5.48 -1.20
N GLY A 48 27.38 -6.02 -0.22
CA GLY A 48 27.10 -5.81 1.21
C GLY A 48 27.15 -4.34 1.66
N ALA A 49 27.92 -3.50 0.96
CA ALA A 49 27.98 -2.05 1.19
C ALA A 49 26.74 -1.33 0.64
N ALA A 50 26.34 -1.65 -0.59
CA ALA A 50 25.16 -1.06 -1.23
C ALA A 50 23.84 -1.43 -0.51
N LYS A 51 23.73 -2.65 0.05
CA LYS A 51 22.62 -3.01 0.96
C LYS A 51 22.59 -2.17 2.25
N ARG A 52 23.76 -1.85 2.82
CA ARG A 52 23.87 -0.97 4.01
C ARG A 52 23.51 0.47 3.66
N GLU A 53 23.94 0.95 2.50
CA GLU A 53 23.60 2.28 2.02
C GLU A 53 22.12 2.42 1.67
N ALA A 54 21.50 1.42 1.04
CA ALA A 54 20.08 1.41 0.74
C ALA A 54 19.23 1.38 2.01
N ALA A 55 19.59 0.55 2.99
CA ALA A 55 18.92 0.52 4.30
C ALA A 55 19.11 1.85 5.06
N ALA A 56 20.32 2.41 5.04
CA ALA A 56 20.60 3.72 5.63
C ALA A 56 19.91 4.86 4.87
N ALA A 57 19.76 4.76 3.55
CA ALA A 57 19.04 5.73 2.72
C ALA A 57 17.54 5.64 3.01
N ALA A 58 16.96 4.44 3.09
CA ALA A 58 15.56 4.22 3.47
C ALA A 58 15.29 4.72 4.90
N ALA A 59 16.19 4.45 5.86
CA ALA A 59 16.11 4.97 7.23
C ALA A 59 16.22 6.50 7.27
N ARG A 60 17.12 7.09 6.48
CA ARG A 60 17.23 8.55 6.32
C ARG A 60 15.98 9.14 5.66
N LEU A 61 15.38 8.45 4.69
CA LEU A 61 14.14 8.85 4.03
C LEU A 61 12.97 8.78 5.01
N LEU A 62 12.86 7.71 5.82
CA LEU A 62 11.89 7.54 6.90
C LEU A 62 12.00 8.66 7.94
N CYS A 63 13.23 8.98 8.37
CA CYS A 63 13.51 10.03 9.34
C CYS A 63 13.16 11.42 8.77
N ARG A 64 13.54 11.69 7.52
CA ARG A 64 13.29 13.00 6.86
C ARG A 64 11.86 13.19 6.39
N ALA A 65 11.17 12.12 6.00
CA ALA A 65 9.74 12.17 5.69
C ALA A 65 8.95 12.66 6.90
N HIS A 66 9.40 12.35 8.13
CA HIS A 66 8.80 12.89 9.35
C HIS A 66 9.00 14.41 9.53
N LEU A 67 10.06 14.97 8.96
CA LEU A 67 10.44 16.39 9.05
C LEU A 67 9.76 17.28 7.99
N LEU A 68 9.06 16.70 7.02
CA LEU A 68 8.28 17.47 6.04
C LEU A 68 7.08 18.12 6.76
N THR A 69 7.12 19.44 6.92
CA THR A 69 6.02 20.23 7.50
C THR A 69 5.23 21.01 6.44
N SER A 70 5.84 21.26 5.27
CA SER A 70 5.18 21.95 4.16
C SER A 70 4.20 21.04 3.44
N THR A 71 2.95 21.47 3.31
CA THR A 71 1.88 20.74 2.60
C THR A 71 2.25 20.42 1.16
N ARG A 72 2.87 21.36 0.45
CA ARG A 72 3.35 21.16 -0.93
C ARG A 72 4.46 20.12 -1.01
N ALA A 73 5.38 20.11 -0.04
CA ALA A 73 6.46 19.14 0.01
C ALA A 73 5.95 17.72 0.33
N VAL A 74 4.97 17.61 1.23
CA VAL A 74 4.31 16.33 1.54
C VAL A 74 3.55 15.81 0.32
N LEU A 75 2.78 16.67 -0.36
CA LEU A 75 2.10 16.30 -1.61
C LEU A 75 3.09 15.80 -2.66
N ALA A 76 4.17 16.55 -2.91
CA ALA A 76 5.19 16.15 -3.89
C ALA A 76 5.84 14.80 -3.52
N TYR A 77 6.18 14.62 -2.23
CA TYR A 77 6.72 13.35 -1.73
C TYR A 77 5.76 12.19 -1.97
N ASP A 78 4.49 12.34 -1.59
CA ASP A 78 3.49 11.29 -1.66
C ASP A 78 3.18 10.89 -3.10
N LEU A 79 3.03 11.88 -3.99
CA LEU A 79 2.80 11.65 -5.42
C LEU A 79 4.03 11.00 -6.07
N THR A 80 5.23 11.43 -5.71
CA THR A 80 6.48 10.81 -6.21
C THR A 80 6.56 9.36 -5.80
N LEU A 81 6.30 9.06 -4.52
CA LEU A 81 6.38 7.70 -4.01
C LEU A 81 5.36 6.77 -4.69
N GLY A 82 4.11 7.21 -4.84
CA GLY A 82 3.08 6.44 -5.54
C GLY A 82 3.40 6.25 -7.03
N SER A 83 3.93 7.29 -7.69
CA SER A 83 4.33 7.22 -9.10
C SER A 83 5.51 6.29 -9.33
N LEU A 84 6.51 6.30 -8.42
CA LEU A 84 7.62 5.35 -8.45
C LEU A 84 7.11 3.91 -8.25
N GLY A 85 6.15 3.68 -7.34
CA GLY A 85 5.51 2.38 -7.16
C GLY A 85 4.84 1.85 -8.45
N LEU A 86 4.09 2.72 -9.14
CA LEU A 86 3.51 2.40 -10.46
C LEU A 86 4.58 2.08 -11.50
N TRP A 87 5.59 2.94 -11.61
CA TRP A 87 6.65 2.79 -12.60
C TRP A 87 7.47 1.51 -12.40
N LEU A 88 7.83 1.19 -11.14
CA LEU A 88 8.52 -0.05 -10.80
C LEU A 88 7.66 -1.28 -11.12
N THR A 89 6.36 -1.23 -10.83
CA THR A 89 5.44 -2.35 -11.13
C THR A 89 5.28 -2.55 -12.64
N LEU A 90 5.17 -1.47 -13.40
CA LEU A 90 5.09 -1.52 -14.86
C LEU A 90 6.40 -2.02 -15.48
N SER A 91 7.55 -1.57 -14.94
CA SER A 91 8.87 -2.03 -15.38
C SER A 91 9.06 -3.51 -15.07
N ALA A 92 8.63 -3.97 -13.90
CA ALA A 92 8.61 -5.40 -13.57
C ALA A 92 7.70 -6.20 -14.51
N ALA A 93 6.50 -5.70 -14.83
CA ALA A 93 5.60 -6.35 -15.80
C ALA A 93 6.27 -6.55 -17.17
N ARG A 94 7.04 -5.57 -17.65
CA ARG A 94 7.84 -5.67 -18.87
C ARG A 94 8.99 -6.67 -18.74
N GLY A 95 9.71 -6.65 -17.62
CA GLY A 95 10.77 -7.63 -17.33
C GLY A 95 10.26 -9.07 -17.30
N PHE A 96 9.01 -9.27 -16.86
CA PHE A 96 8.35 -10.58 -16.87
C PHE A 96 7.61 -10.90 -18.18
N ALA A 97 7.78 -10.14 -19.27
CA ALA A 97 7.05 -10.39 -20.53
C ALA A 97 7.24 -11.82 -21.08
N GLY A 98 8.40 -12.43 -20.83
CA GLY A 98 8.67 -13.84 -21.15
C GLY A 98 7.79 -14.85 -20.39
N HIS A 99 7.20 -14.44 -19.25
CA HIS A 99 6.24 -15.23 -18.46
C HIS A 99 4.78 -14.99 -18.88
N SER A 100 4.52 -14.37 -20.02
CA SER A 100 3.15 -14.13 -20.53
C SER A 100 2.31 -15.40 -20.70
N ARG A 101 2.96 -16.57 -20.86
CA ARG A 101 2.30 -17.88 -20.97
C ARG A 101 2.22 -18.65 -19.64
N VAL A 102 2.87 -18.15 -18.58
CA VAL A 102 2.82 -18.77 -17.25
C VAL A 102 1.53 -18.36 -16.57
N VAL A 103 0.73 -19.34 -16.16
CA VAL A 103 -0.54 -19.13 -15.47
C VAL A 103 -0.44 -19.77 -14.09
N ASN A 104 -0.71 -18.98 -13.05
CA ASN A 104 -0.86 -19.49 -11.69
C ASN A 104 -2.34 -19.79 -11.42
N ASP A 105 -2.63 -20.92 -10.79
CA ASP A 105 -3.99 -21.31 -10.38
C ASP A 105 -4.57 -20.38 -9.30
N ALA A 106 -3.71 -19.66 -8.57
CA ALA A 106 -4.11 -18.82 -7.44
C ALA A 106 -3.23 -17.57 -7.35
N SER A 107 -3.71 -16.56 -6.61
CA SER A 107 -2.99 -15.29 -6.47
C SER A 107 -1.85 -15.41 -5.45
N GLY A 108 -0.68 -14.90 -5.82
CA GLY A 108 0.39 -14.57 -4.90
C GLY A 108 1.59 -15.50 -5.04
N ALA A 109 2.68 -15.05 -4.41
CA ALA A 109 4.02 -15.51 -4.72
C ALA A 109 4.74 -16.11 -3.50
N LEU A 110 4.00 -16.66 -2.53
CA LEU A 110 4.61 -17.25 -1.32
C LEU A 110 5.04 -18.70 -1.47
N ASP A 111 4.66 -19.38 -2.55
CA ASP A 111 5.04 -20.77 -2.78
C ASP A 111 6.37 -20.83 -3.55
N ALA A 112 7.25 -21.79 -3.21
CA ALA A 112 8.53 -21.95 -3.89
C ALA A 112 8.37 -22.28 -5.38
N HIS A 113 7.25 -22.90 -5.76
CA HIS A 113 6.93 -23.25 -7.14
C HIS A 113 6.19 -22.13 -7.89
N ALA A 114 5.49 -21.24 -7.19
CA ALA A 114 4.80 -20.11 -7.81
C ALA A 114 5.78 -19.13 -8.45
N THR A 115 5.48 -18.66 -9.65
CA THR A 115 6.30 -17.68 -10.37
C THR A 115 5.47 -16.42 -10.57
N VAL A 116 6.08 -15.25 -10.40
CA VAL A 116 5.39 -13.97 -10.63
C VAL A 116 5.01 -13.87 -12.11
N THR A 117 3.72 -13.65 -12.36
CA THR A 117 3.14 -13.58 -13.70
C THR A 117 2.90 -12.14 -14.14
N VAL A 118 2.83 -11.90 -15.46
CA VAL A 118 2.47 -10.59 -16.03
C VAL A 118 1.07 -10.16 -15.57
N SER A 119 0.14 -11.12 -15.49
CA SER A 119 -1.23 -10.86 -15.02
C SER A 119 -1.24 -10.38 -13.56
N GLU A 120 -0.45 -10.99 -12.67
CA GLU A 120 -0.28 -10.51 -11.30
C GLU A 120 0.34 -9.10 -11.25
N MET A 121 1.31 -8.79 -12.11
CA MET A 121 1.87 -7.44 -12.18
C MET A 121 0.83 -6.40 -12.64
N HIS A 122 0.00 -6.73 -13.62
CA HIS A 122 -1.09 -5.85 -14.04
C HIS A 122 -2.14 -5.65 -12.94
N GLU A 123 -2.47 -6.70 -12.18
CA GLU A 123 -3.35 -6.57 -11.00
C GLU A 123 -2.72 -5.65 -9.94
N HIS A 124 -1.42 -5.77 -9.66
CA HIS A 124 -0.73 -4.88 -8.72
C HIS A 124 -0.62 -3.45 -9.23
N LEU A 125 -0.45 -3.25 -10.54
CA LEU A 125 -0.45 -1.92 -11.17
C LEU A 125 -1.80 -1.24 -10.93
N PHE A 126 -2.91 -1.98 -11.05
CA PHE A 126 -4.25 -1.45 -10.75
C PHE A 126 -4.37 -0.99 -9.30
N TYR A 127 -3.94 -1.81 -8.33
CA TYR A 127 -4.02 -1.43 -6.91
C TYR A 127 -3.07 -0.27 -6.55
N GLN A 128 -1.89 -0.19 -7.17
CA GLN A 128 -1.02 0.98 -7.01
C GLN A 128 -1.66 2.25 -7.61
N GLY A 129 -2.39 2.12 -8.71
CA GLY A 129 -3.17 3.20 -9.28
C GLY A 129 -4.28 3.67 -8.34
N LEU A 130 -4.98 2.73 -7.68
CA LEU A 130 -5.96 3.05 -6.64
C LEU A 130 -5.33 3.79 -5.46
N ASN A 131 -4.16 3.36 -5.00
CA ASN A 131 -3.41 4.04 -3.94
C ASN A 131 -3.04 5.47 -4.34
N LEU A 132 -2.59 5.68 -5.60
CA LEU A 132 -2.26 7.02 -6.10
C LEU A 132 -3.51 7.93 -6.21
N CYS A 133 -4.64 7.37 -6.65
CA CYS A 133 -5.91 8.09 -6.65
C CYS A 133 -6.31 8.46 -5.22
N GLN A 134 -6.18 7.52 -4.27
CA GLN A 134 -6.48 7.76 -2.86
C GLN A 134 -5.64 8.88 -2.26
N ILE A 135 -4.31 8.84 -2.42
CA ILE A 135 -3.46 9.86 -1.80
C ILE A 135 -3.73 11.24 -2.38
N THR A 136 -3.98 11.33 -3.69
CA THR A 136 -4.40 12.56 -4.36
C THR A 136 -5.71 13.08 -3.77
N PHE A 137 -6.71 12.20 -3.64
CA PHE A 137 -7.98 12.52 -2.99
C PHE A 137 -7.76 13.08 -1.57
N LEU A 138 -6.98 12.40 -0.73
CA LEU A 138 -6.74 12.83 0.67
C LEU A 138 -6.10 14.22 0.78
N HIS A 139 -5.20 14.59 -0.15
CA HIS A 139 -4.63 15.93 -0.22
C HIS A 139 -5.63 17.00 -0.66
N LEU A 140 -6.58 16.65 -1.53
CA LEU A 140 -7.60 17.58 -2.01
C LEU A 140 -8.67 17.91 -0.97
N MET A 141 -8.90 17.03 0.03
CA MET A 141 -10.06 17.12 0.94
C MET A 141 -10.18 18.43 1.73
N HIS A 142 -9.06 19.06 2.06
CA HIS A 142 -9.05 20.32 2.79
C HIS A 142 -9.41 21.53 1.91
N GLY A 143 -9.15 21.45 0.61
CA GLY A 143 -9.38 22.54 -0.33
C GLY A 143 -10.74 22.53 -1.03
N LEU A 144 -11.52 21.44 -0.90
CA LEU A 144 -12.80 21.31 -1.58
C LEU A 144 -13.94 22.03 -0.83
N PRO A 145 -14.76 22.83 -1.53
CA PRO A 145 -15.83 23.60 -0.88
C PRO A 145 -17.03 22.71 -0.53
N GLY A 146 -17.35 22.65 0.77
CA GLY A 146 -18.58 22.04 1.26
C GLY A 146 -18.63 20.51 1.15
N LEU A 147 -19.77 19.93 1.56
CA LEU A 147 -19.96 18.48 1.57
C LEU A 147 -20.14 17.91 0.15
N ALA A 148 -20.90 18.59 -0.71
CA ALA A 148 -21.20 18.10 -2.06
C ALA A 148 -19.93 17.88 -2.91
N ALA A 149 -18.98 18.82 -2.89
CA ALA A 149 -17.72 18.68 -3.63
C ALA A 149 -16.88 17.51 -3.10
N ARG A 150 -16.82 17.32 -1.77
CA ARG A 150 -16.10 16.19 -1.15
C ARG A 150 -16.74 14.84 -1.50
N LEU A 151 -18.07 14.76 -1.53
CA LEU A 151 -18.79 13.56 -1.96
C LEU A 151 -18.62 13.27 -3.46
N ALA A 152 -18.59 14.31 -4.29
CA ALA A 152 -18.28 14.16 -5.71
C ALA A 152 -16.85 13.62 -5.91
N ALA A 153 -15.87 14.17 -5.19
CA ALA A 153 -14.51 13.67 -5.19
C ALA A 153 -14.39 12.23 -4.65
N LEU A 154 -15.21 11.84 -3.67
CA LEU A 154 -15.32 10.46 -3.20
C LEU A 154 -15.82 9.53 -4.31
N GLY A 155 -16.77 9.98 -5.12
CA GLY A 155 -17.22 9.28 -6.33
C GLY A 155 -16.07 9.10 -7.33
N VAL A 156 -15.33 10.18 -7.61
CA VAL A 156 -14.19 10.16 -8.55
C VAL A 156 -13.09 9.22 -8.10
N VAL A 157 -12.67 9.26 -6.81
CA VAL A 157 -11.61 8.35 -6.31
C VAL A 157 -12.06 6.89 -6.28
N THR A 158 -13.37 6.63 -6.23
CA THR A 158 -13.94 5.28 -6.28
C THR A 158 -14.15 4.78 -7.72
N ALA A 159 -14.27 5.68 -8.69
CA ALA A 159 -14.54 5.37 -10.09
C ALA A 159 -13.55 4.39 -10.76
N PRO A 160 -12.24 4.36 -10.44
CA PRO A 160 -11.34 3.38 -11.04
C PRO A 160 -11.76 1.93 -10.80
N TRP A 161 -12.55 1.63 -9.75
CA TRP A 161 -13.13 0.29 -9.55
C TRP A 161 -14.05 -0.16 -10.69
N LEU A 162 -14.62 0.76 -11.48
CA LEU A 162 -15.38 0.43 -12.69
C LEU A 162 -14.52 -0.28 -13.74
N LEU A 163 -13.20 -0.06 -13.70
CA LEU A 163 -12.24 -0.70 -14.59
C LEU A 163 -11.74 -2.05 -14.07
N ARG A 164 -12.09 -2.46 -12.83
CA ARG A 164 -11.57 -3.69 -12.20
C ARG A 164 -11.75 -4.93 -13.06
N SER A 165 -12.84 -5.01 -13.84
CA SER A 165 -13.12 -6.17 -14.71
C SER A 165 -12.12 -6.33 -15.87
N HIS A 166 -11.36 -5.29 -16.23
CA HIS A 166 -10.33 -5.37 -17.27
C HIS A 166 -9.01 -5.94 -16.76
N PHE A 167 -8.87 -6.10 -15.45
CA PHE A 167 -7.67 -6.65 -14.82
C PHE A 167 -7.92 -8.10 -14.42
N PRO A 168 -6.94 -8.99 -14.58
CA PRO A 168 -7.05 -10.37 -14.14
C PRO A 168 -7.39 -10.44 -12.64
N VAL A 169 -8.14 -11.48 -12.24
CA VAL A 169 -8.52 -11.70 -10.84
C VAL A 169 -8.22 -13.15 -10.49
N ASN A 170 -7.13 -13.36 -9.76
CA ASN A 170 -6.90 -14.65 -9.12
C ASN A 170 -7.43 -14.58 -7.68
N ARG A 171 -8.13 -15.62 -7.23
CA ARG A 171 -8.70 -15.62 -5.88
C ARG A 171 -7.66 -16.09 -4.87
N PHE A 172 -7.40 -15.26 -3.86
CA PHE A 172 -6.53 -15.63 -2.73
C PHE A 172 -6.99 -16.90 -1.98
N SER A 173 -8.30 -17.19 -1.95
CA SER A 173 -8.84 -18.39 -1.28
C SER A 173 -8.34 -19.70 -1.86
N ASP A 174 -7.97 -19.69 -3.13
CA ASP A 174 -7.68 -20.91 -3.89
C ASP A 174 -6.29 -21.46 -3.51
N ASN A 175 -5.49 -20.65 -2.81
CA ASN A 175 -4.25 -21.07 -2.16
C ASN A 175 -4.45 -22.04 -0.98
N TYR A 176 -5.59 -22.00 -0.29
CA TYR A 176 -5.75 -22.69 1.00
C TYR A 176 -7.09 -23.41 1.21
N ARG A 177 -8.08 -23.24 0.34
CA ARG A 177 -9.38 -23.94 0.44
C ARG A 177 -9.22 -25.41 0.02
N GLY A 178 -9.70 -26.34 0.83
CA GLY A 178 -9.62 -27.78 0.55
C GLY A 178 -8.21 -28.38 0.55
N LYS A 179 -7.22 -27.64 1.05
CA LYS A 179 -5.80 -28.04 1.04
C LYS A 179 -5.27 -28.21 2.47
N PRO A 180 -4.29 -29.11 2.73
CA PRO A 180 -3.67 -29.30 4.05
C PRO A 180 -3.13 -28.00 4.66
N VAL A 181 -3.09 -27.89 5.98
CA VAL A 181 -2.56 -26.70 6.66
C VAL A 181 -1.03 -26.71 6.61
N THR A 182 -0.44 -25.66 6.04
CA THR A 182 1.01 -25.41 6.04
C THR A 182 1.27 -23.95 6.40
N LEU A 183 2.50 -23.61 6.84
CA LEU A 183 2.87 -22.23 7.16
C LEU A 183 2.55 -21.26 6.01
N THR A 184 2.93 -21.61 4.78
CA THR A 184 2.64 -20.82 3.57
C THR A 184 1.15 -20.57 3.38
N ARG A 185 0.31 -21.60 3.59
CA ARG A 185 -1.15 -21.48 3.43
C ARG A 185 -1.80 -20.66 4.55
N VAL A 186 -1.28 -20.74 5.78
CA VAL A 186 -1.67 -19.85 6.87
C VAL A 186 -1.32 -18.41 6.52
N MET A 187 -0.11 -18.16 6.00
CA MET A 187 0.29 -16.82 5.55
C MET A 187 -0.61 -16.30 4.43
N TYR A 188 -1.01 -17.12 3.46
CA TYR A 188 -1.99 -16.71 2.45
C TYR A 188 -3.34 -16.30 3.05
N ARG A 189 -3.81 -17.00 4.10
CA ARG A 189 -5.03 -16.59 4.83
C ARG A 189 -4.84 -15.23 5.49
N VAL A 190 -3.72 -15.03 6.17
CA VAL A 190 -3.38 -13.74 6.83
C VAL A 190 -3.32 -12.62 5.81
N LYS A 191 -2.62 -12.79 4.68
CA LYS A 191 -2.57 -11.82 3.58
C LYS A 191 -3.95 -11.47 3.04
N LYS A 192 -4.85 -12.46 2.90
CA LYS A 192 -6.22 -12.19 2.48
C LYS A 192 -6.97 -11.30 3.48
N TYR A 193 -6.85 -11.56 4.78
CA TYR A 193 -7.48 -10.71 5.79
C TYR A 193 -6.85 -9.31 5.84
N GLN A 194 -5.53 -9.21 5.66
CA GLN A 194 -4.85 -7.93 5.53
C GLN A 194 -5.36 -7.13 4.32
N TYR A 195 -5.55 -7.80 3.17
CA TYR A 195 -6.16 -7.18 2.00
C TYR A 195 -7.60 -6.68 2.28
N LEU A 196 -8.43 -7.48 2.96
CA LEU A 196 -9.78 -7.07 3.33
C LEU A 196 -9.78 -5.85 4.26
N LEU A 197 -8.87 -5.83 5.25
CA LEU A 197 -8.65 -4.71 6.15
C LEU A 197 -8.29 -3.44 5.37
N TYR A 198 -7.32 -3.54 4.46
CA TYR A 198 -6.88 -2.39 3.67
C TYR A 198 -7.95 -1.90 2.72
N LYS A 199 -8.66 -2.79 2.04
CA LYS A 199 -9.72 -2.40 1.13
C LYS A 199 -10.89 -1.74 1.86
N HIS A 200 -11.42 -2.36 2.91
CA HIS A 200 -12.67 -1.89 3.52
C HIS A 200 -12.48 -0.82 4.58
N CYS A 201 -11.42 -0.91 5.38
CA CYS A 201 -11.17 0.07 6.43
C CYS A 201 -10.36 1.25 5.90
N LEU A 202 -9.26 1.00 5.18
CA LEU A 202 -8.34 2.06 4.77
C LEU A 202 -8.66 2.68 3.42
N LEU A 203 -9.12 1.92 2.43
CA LEU A 203 -9.46 2.49 1.14
C LEU A 203 -10.87 3.06 1.15
N HIS A 204 -11.89 2.26 1.47
CA HIS A 204 -13.27 2.74 1.47
C HIS A 204 -13.62 3.50 2.75
N GLY A 205 -13.40 2.89 3.92
CA GLY A 205 -13.78 3.45 5.21
C GLY A 205 -13.13 4.81 5.48
N LEU A 206 -11.81 4.91 5.28
CA LEU A 206 -11.08 6.17 5.43
C LEU A 206 -11.58 7.23 4.44
N ASN A 207 -11.72 6.89 3.15
CA ASN A 207 -12.17 7.86 2.16
C ASN A 207 -13.56 8.42 2.48
N VAL A 208 -14.48 7.57 2.95
CA VAL A 208 -15.80 7.99 3.42
C VAL A 208 -15.67 8.93 4.63
N CYS A 209 -14.89 8.54 5.64
CA CYS A 209 -14.73 9.33 6.87
C CYS A 209 -14.15 10.71 6.57
N VAL A 210 -13.12 10.77 5.72
CA VAL A 210 -12.48 12.01 5.31
C VAL A 210 -13.40 12.86 4.43
N ALA A 211 -14.15 12.26 3.49
CA ALA A 211 -15.12 13.01 2.69
C ALA A 211 -16.17 13.70 3.56
N LEU A 212 -16.64 13.02 4.62
CA LEU A 212 -17.61 13.57 5.56
C LEU A 212 -16.97 14.61 6.51
N SER A 213 -15.74 14.39 6.99
CA SER A 213 -15.09 15.28 7.98
C SER A 213 -14.37 16.47 7.36
N GLY A 214 -13.78 16.33 6.17
CA GLY A 214 -12.99 17.37 5.50
C GLY A 214 -11.58 17.54 6.07
N VAL A 215 -11.10 16.55 6.81
CA VAL A 215 -9.81 16.61 7.51
C VAL A 215 -8.66 16.29 6.55
N ALA A 216 -7.55 17.03 6.65
CA ALA A 216 -6.30 16.71 5.97
C ALA A 216 -5.50 15.69 6.78
N LEU A 217 -5.39 14.46 6.29
CA LEU A 217 -4.59 13.38 6.90
C LEU A 217 -3.13 13.28 6.46
N PRO A 218 -2.72 13.62 5.22
CA PRO A 218 -1.38 13.29 4.73
C PRO A 218 -0.20 13.87 5.52
N THR A 219 -0.41 14.97 6.25
CA THR A 219 0.62 15.57 7.11
C THR A 219 0.84 14.81 8.43
N ALA A 220 -0.07 13.90 8.79
CA ALA A 220 0.02 13.15 10.04
C ALA A 220 1.18 12.13 10.01
N PRO A 221 2.03 12.08 11.05
CA PRO A 221 3.16 11.15 11.09
C PRO A 221 2.84 9.68 10.86
N HIS A 222 1.77 9.19 11.48
CA HIS A 222 1.36 7.79 11.38
C HIS A 222 0.81 7.46 9.99
N PHE A 223 0.19 8.43 9.31
CA PHE A 223 -0.23 8.28 7.93
C PHE A 223 0.98 8.12 6.99
N ARG A 224 2.04 8.92 7.16
CA ARG A 224 3.26 8.81 6.33
C ARG A 224 3.97 7.47 6.49
N LEU A 225 4.04 6.96 7.73
CA LEU A 225 4.57 5.62 8.02
C LEU A 225 3.73 4.54 7.33
N TYR A 226 2.40 4.64 7.39
CA TYR A 226 1.50 3.75 6.67
C TYR A 226 1.72 3.83 5.15
N TRP A 227 1.72 5.03 4.57
CA TRP A 227 1.86 5.27 3.13
C TRP A 227 3.18 4.70 2.58
N LEU A 228 4.28 4.96 3.29
CA LEU A 228 5.58 4.42 2.91
C LEU A 228 5.66 2.90 3.04
N SER A 229 5.17 2.36 4.15
CA SER A 229 5.18 0.91 4.37
C SER A 229 4.34 0.18 3.32
N LEU A 230 3.17 0.73 2.99
CA LEU A 230 2.28 0.18 1.96
C LEU A 230 3.00 0.11 0.60
N ASN A 231 3.54 1.25 0.13
CA ASN A 231 4.25 1.30 -1.14
C ASN A 231 5.48 0.37 -1.17
N ALA A 232 6.24 0.31 -0.07
CA ALA A 232 7.38 -0.59 0.04
C ALA A 232 6.97 -2.07 -0.06
N ALA A 233 5.92 -2.48 0.66
CA ALA A 233 5.49 -3.88 0.68
C ALA A 233 4.96 -4.36 -0.68
N TYR A 234 4.26 -3.50 -1.43
CA TYR A 234 3.78 -3.82 -2.78
C TYR A 234 4.91 -4.19 -3.75
N VAL A 235 6.09 -3.58 -3.59
CA VAL A 235 7.27 -3.87 -4.44
C VAL A 235 8.10 -5.01 -3.86
N LEU A 236 8.33 -5.01 -2.54
CA LEU A 236 9.23 -5.94 -1.89
C LEU A 236 8.76 -7.39 -1.96
N GLU A 237 7.45 -7.66 -1.92
CA GLU A 237 6.93 -9.03 -2.02
C GLU A 237 7.45 -9.76 -3.27
N PHE A 238 7.38 -9.11 -4.43
CA PHE A 238 7.82 -9.72 -5.69
C PHE A 238 9.33 -9.77 -5.82
N PHE A 239 10.01 -8.75 -5.32
CA PHE A 239 11.46 -8.74 -5.29
C PHE A 239 12.00 -9.93 -4.48
N LEU A 240 11.41 -10.18 -3.31
CA LEU A 240 11.77 -11.32 -2.46
C LEU A 240 11.54 -12.66 -3.18
N GLN A 241 10.42 -12.83 -3.88
CA GLN A 241 10.18 -14.05 -4.65
C GLN A 241 11.19 -14.22 -5.79
N THR A 242 11.53 -13.13 -6.48
CA THR A 242 12.52 -13.15 -7.56
C THR A 242 13.89 -13.62 -7.03
N LEU A 243 14.31 -13.15 -5.85
CA LEU A 243 15.55 -13.61 -5.22
C LEU A 243 15.53 -15.09 -4.87
N VAL A 244 14.37 -15.65 -4.49
CA VAL A 244 14.25 -17.10 -4.29
C VAL A 244 14.41 -17.85 -5.61
N LYS A 245 13.73 -17.40 -6.67
CA LYS A 245 13.79 -18.05 -7.99
C LYS A 245 15.19 -18.03 -8.59
N MET A 246 15.91 -16.93 -8.40
CA MET A 246 17.30 -16.77 -8.80
C MET A 246 18.28 -17.50 -7.87
N ARG A 247 17.79 -18.24 -6.87
CA ARG A 247 18.59 -18.97 -5.87
C ARG A 247 19.53 -18.07 -5.05
N HIS A 248 19.24 -16.78 -4.97
CA HIS A 248 19.94 -15.82 -4.12
C HIS A 248 19.37 -15.75 -2.69
N MET A 249 18.19 -16.31 -2.46
CA MET A 249 17.54 -16.36 -1.15
C MET A 249 16.87 -17.72 -0.92
N ARG A 250 16.89 -18.22 0.32
CA ARG A 250 16.12 -19.41 0.72
C ARG A 250 14.65 -19.07 0.92
N GLN A 251 13.74 -20.00 0.62
CA GLN A 251 12.29 -19.82 0.82
C GLN A 251 11.94 -19.43 2.26
N SER A 252 12.59 -20.04 3.25
CA SER A 252 12.35 -19.74 4.67
C SER A 252 12.69 -18.29 5.02
N THR A 253 13.77 -17.75 4.48
CA THR A 253 14.15 -16.33 4.64
C THR A 253 13.11 -15.42 3.99
N MET A 254 12.65 -15.75 2.79
CA MET A 254 11.61 -14.99 2.10
C MET A 254 10.28 -14.99 2.87
N LEU A 255 9.88 -16.13 3.46
CA LEU A 255 8.68 -16.22 4.30
C LEU A 255 8.81 -15.37 5.56
N ALA A 256 9.95 -15.42 6.26
CA ALA A 256 10.21 -14.58 7.43
C ALA A 256 10.16 -13.08 7.10
N LEU A 257 10.76 -12.67 5.97
CA LEU A 257 10.71 -11.29 5.50
C LEU A 257 9.29 -10.86 5.11
N ASN A 258 8.50 -11.74 4.49
CA ASN A 258 7.09 -11.49 4.21
C ASN A 258 6.27 -11.31 5.50
N GLN A 259 6.52 -12.11 6.55
CA GLN A 259 5.88 -11.92 7.85
C GLN A 259 6.20 -10.55 8.45
N LEU A 260 7.47 -10.14 8.37
CA LEU A 260 7.90 -8.83 8.84
C LEU A 260 7.23 -7.69 8.04
N LEU A 261 7.15 -7.82 6.71
CA LEU A 261 6.46 -6.85 5.86
C LEU A 261 4.98 -6.74 6.21
N MET A 262 4.29 -7.86 6.41
CA MET A 262 2.89 -7.87 6.86
C MET A 262 2.72 -7.16 8.20
N LEU A 263 3.64 -7.38 9.15
CA LEU A 263 3.60 -6.73 10.46
C LEU A 263 3.83 -5.21 10.36
N ILE A 264 4.92 -4.79 9.70
CA ILE A 264 5.31 -3.37 9.59
C ILE A 264 4.27 -2.56 8.83
N THR A 265 3.60 -3.15 7.84
CA THR A 265 2.51 -2.48 7.12
C THR A 265 1.21 -2.43 7.91
N THR A 266 0.91 -3.45 8.71
CA THR A 266 -0.36 -3.54 9.45
C THR A 266 -0.36 -2.65 10.69
N ALA A 267 0.75 -2.52 11.41
CA ALA A 267 0.83 -1.71 12.63
C ALA A 267 0.41 -0.23 12.44
N PRO A 268 1.00 0.56 11.51
CA PRO A 268 0.59 1.94 11.29
C PRO A 268 -0.83 2.04 10.69
N ALA A 269 -1.24 1.05 9.90
CA ALA A 269 -2.62 0.94 9.39
C ALA A 269 -3.64 0.82 10.53
N LEU A 270 -3.41 -0.04 11.52
CA LEU A 270 -4.31 -0.17 12.67
C LEU A 270 -4.39 1.12 13.48
N ARG A 271 -3.26 1.83 13.64
CA ARG A 271 -3.24 3.12 14.34
C ARG A 271 -4.09 4.17 13.62
N LEU A 272 -4.03 4.20 12.29
CA LEU A 272 -4.81 5.10 11.44
C LEU A 272 -6.30 4.75 11.46
N ILE A 273 -6.64 3.45 11.42
CA ILE A 273 -8.03 2.99 11.56
C ILE A 273 -8.60 3.42 12.90
N ALA A 274 -7.83 3.25 13.99
CA ALA A 274 -8.29 3.59 15.33
C ALA A 274 -8.54 5.10 15.54
N SER A 275 -7.84 6.00 14.83
CA SER A 275 -8.06 7.45 14.96
C SER A 275 -8.97 8.06 13.93
N GLU A 276 -8.90 7.62 12.67
CA GLU A 276 -9.51 8.36 11.54
C GLU A 276 -10.70 7.64 10.92
N VAL A 277 -10.89 6.35 11.22
CA VAL A 277 -11.93 5.53 10.58
C VAL A 277 -13.05 5.23 11.57
N SER A 278 -14.27 5.60 11.19
CA SER A 278 -15.48 5.18 11.89
C SER A 278 -15.62 3.65 11.80
N LEU A 279 -15.52 2.97 12.95
CA LEU A 279 -15.68 1.51 13.03
C LEU A 279 -17.02 1.03 12.44
N PRO A 280 -18.18 1.68 12.69
CA PRO A 280 -19.43 1.34 12.00
C PRO A 280 -19.34 1.42 10.48
N ALA A 281 -18.71 2.46 9.93
CA ALA A 281 -18.56 2.62 8.49
C ALA A 281 -17.68 1.51 7.88
N ALA A 282 -16.55 1.21 8.53
CA ALA A 282 -15.66 0.13 8.11
C ALA A 282 -16.32 -1.25 8.20
N ALA A 283 -17.04 -1.53 9.30
CA ALA A 283 -17.77 -2.78 9.49
C ALA A 283 -18.86 -2.97 8.42
N LEU A 284 -19.62 -1.91 8.12
CA LEU A 284 -20.63 -1.95 7.06
C LEU A 284 -20.01 -2.17 5.68
N SER A 285 -18.91 -1.49 5.34
CA SER A 285 -18.19 -1.71 4.06
C SER A 285 -17.75 -3.17 3.92
N ALA A 286 -17.18 -3.75 4.98
CA ALA A 286 -16.78 -5.15 5.00
C ALA A 286 -17.99 -6.10 4.86
N ALA A 287 -19.07 -5.85 5.61
CA ALA A 287 -20.30 -6.64 5.57
C ALA A 287 -20.94 -6.62 4.17
N LEU A 288 -21.07 -5.44 3.55
CA LEU A 288 -21.59 -5.27 2.19
C LEU A 288 -20.75 -6.01 1.15
N ASN A 289 -19.44 -6.08 1.34
CA ASN A 289 -18.57 -6.84 0.44
C ASN A 289 -18.78 -8.36 0.53
N VAL A 290 -19.01 -8.88 1.74
CA VAL A 290 -19.30 -10.30 1.98
C VAL A 290 -20.71 -10.67 1.51
N ALA A 291 -21.71 -9.83 1.81
CA ALA A 291 -23.11 -10.07 1.45
C ALA A 291 -23.37 -9.96 -0.05
N SER A 292 -22.63 -9.09 -0.76
CA SER A 292 -22.74 -8.92 -2.20
C SER A 292 -22.01 -10.05 -2.94
N SER A 293 -22.66 -11.21 -3.08
CA SER A 293 -22.13 -12.43 -3.69
C SER A 293 -21.86 -12.35 -5.21
N ARG A 294 -22.37 -11.33 -5.91
CA ARG A 294 -22.13 -11.10 -7.35
C ARG A 294 -21.23 -9.88 -7.59
N GLY A 295 -20.07 -10.12 -8.22
CA GLY A 295 -19.13 -9.09 -8.65
C GLY A 295 -19.66 -8.32 -9.85
N GLY A 296 -20.49 -7.30 -9.61
CA GLY A 296 -20.91 -6.35 -10.63
C GLY A 296 -19.93 -5.19 -10.76
N ARG A 297 -19.82 -4.60 -11.97
CA ARG A 297 -19.00 -3.41 -12.26
C ARG A 297 -19.24 -2.26 -11.27
N TRP A 298 -20.49 -2.11 -10.82
CA TRP A 298 -20.94 -1.05 -9.91
C TRP A 298 -20.86 -1.40 -8.41
N LYS A 299 -20.41 -2.62 -8.06
CA LYS A 299 -20.46 -3.11 -6.67
C LYS A 299 -19.75 -2.16 -5.70
N GLU A 300 -18.53 -1.73 -6.05
CA GLU A 300 -17.71 -0.91 -5.15
C GLU A 300 -18.31 0.49 -4.97
N LEU A 301 -18.79 1.12 -6.05
CA LEU A 301 -19.45 2.41 -5.98
C LEU A 301 -20.72 2.35 -5.13
N ARG A 302 -21.55 1.31 -5.33
CA ARG A 302 -22.75 1.09 -4.51
C ARG A 302 -22.38 0.91 -3.04
N ASN A 303 -21.37 0.08 -2.75
CA ASN A 303 -20.96 -0.17 -1.37
C ASN A 303 -20.45 1.11 -0.70
N VAL A 304 -19.61 1.90 -1.38
CA VAL A 304 -19.14 3.18 -0.87
C VAL A 304 -20.29 4.16 -0.65
N ALA A 305 -21.26 4.24 -1.57
CA ALA A 305 -22.43 5.10 -1.41
C ALA A 305 -23.29 4.71 -0.20
N LEU A 306 -23.58 3.42 -0.02
CA LEU A 306 -24.33 2.90 1.14
C LEU A 306 -23.57 3.14 2.45
N THR A 307 -22.26 2.86 2.47
CA THR A 307 -21.40 3.15 3.62
C THR A 307 -21.38 4.64 3.95
N THR A 308 -21.35 5.51 2.94
CA THR A 308 -21.40 6.96 3.12
C THR A 308 -22.71 7.42 3.75
N GLY A 309 -23.84 6.95 3.24
CA GLY A 309 -25.16 7.26 3.79
C GLY A 309 -25.28 6.83 5.24
N ALA A 310 -24.89 5.59 5.56
CA ALA A 310 -24.90 5.09 6.94
C ALA A 310 -23.95 5.85 7.86
N ALA A 311 -22.74 6.18 7.40
CA ALA A 311 -21.78 6.95 8.19
C ALA A 311 -22.27 8.39 8.43
N ALA A 312 -22.93 9.01 7.45
CA ALA A 312 -23.55 10.33 7.61
C ALA A 312 -24.69 10.29 8.63
N LEU A 313 -25.58 9.29 8.54
CA LEU A 313 -26.66 9.07 9.50
C LEU A 313 -26.12 8.84 10.91
N TRP A 314 -25.11 7.98 11.07
CA TRP A 314 -24.47 7.71 12.36
C TRP A 314 -23.91 8.98 13.00
N ARG A 315 -23.30 9.88 12.20
CA ARG A 315 -22.79 11.16 12.70
C ARG A 315 -23.89 12.17 13.06
N ALA A 316 -25.07 12.03 12.48
CA ALA A 316 -26.23 12.87 12.79
C ALA A 316 -27.00 12.41 14.03
N MET A 317 -26.79 11.17 14.50
CA MET A 317 -27.42 10.68 15.71
C MET A 317 -26.83 11.37 16.95
N PRO A 318 -27.67 11.75 17.93
CA PRO A 318 -27.17 12.27 19.20
C PRO A 318 -26.33 11.19 19.90
N PRO A 319 -25.28 11.57 20.66
CA PRO A 319 -24.49 10.62 21.42
C PRO A 319 -25.42 9.87 22.37
N VAL A 320 -25.44 8.53 22.26
CA VAL A 320 -26.15 7.67 23.22
C VAL A 320 -25.51 7.94 24.58
N ARG A 321 -26.23 8.63 25.46
CA ARG A 321 -25.80 8.80 26.85
C ARG A 321 -25.72 7.41 27.44
N ALA A 322 -24.51 6.95 27.75
CA ALA A 322 -24.34 5.74 28.54
C ALA A 322 -25.04 6.00 29.89
N VAL A 323 -26.03 5.16 30.19
CA VAL A 323 -26.72 5.10 31.48
C VAL A 323 -25.86 4.29 32.44
#